data_AF-A0A918GG47-F1
#
_entry.id   AF-A0A918GG47-F1
#
_cell.length_a   1.000
_cell.length_b   1.000
_cell.length_c   1.000
_cell.angle_alpha   90.00
_cell.angle_beta   90.00
_cell.angle_gamma   90.00
#
_symmetry.space_group_name_H-M   'P 1'
#
loop_
_entity.id
_entity.type
_entity.pdbx_description
1 polymer ?
#
loop_
_entity_poly.entity_id
_entity_poly.type
_entity_poly.pdbx_seq_one_letter_code
_entity_poly.pdbx_strand_id
1 'polypeptide(L)'
;MRDPLADHPDLTDEAWIREATKRARRAARADRAPRPRRVRRRPSALVVVGVVTAMLLAGAVVFRADLFGDPVAAADRAPSGRVDRERPFVGSLAEARPDGAAGIVVPVAAPVGAYSAEEVAAAYSAVRDLLIAGRVDGRALNEGRFDALLAGLTPESREHVRKGLAGRSALAWATVIEPGVRLLPVPPKVDGAMVAKVGDGGRLVVDTDYTFAYAFDVPGALTVDEYVAMLRYQVRFTVTDTGLHPTSAEGYALAMSCAAMSRGRLAPLTPDDVTLVDPASATRIDPFDHTQPLPDTGSCRVE
;
A
#
# COMPACT_ATOMS: atom_id res chain seq x y z
N MET A 1 8.91 35.63 27.52
CA MET A 1 8.53 36.31 26.26
C MET A 1 7.05 36.06 26.08
N ARG A 2 6.19 37.06 26.33
CA ARG A 2 4.71 36.93 26.28
C ARG A 2 4.25 37.29 24.87
N ASP A 3 3.32 36.51 24.33
CA ASP A 3 2.77 36.67 22.97
C ASP A 3 1.90 37.94 22.89
N PRO A 4 2.27 38.95 22.08
CA PRO A 4 1.52 40.18 21.97
C PRO A 4 0.15 40.04 21.27
N LEU A 5 -0.17 38.90 20.65
CA LEU A 5 -1.51 38.67 20.07
C LEU A 5 -2.55 38.22 21.12
N ALA A 6 -2.11 37.66 22.24
CA ALA A 6 -3.02 37.15 23.28
C ALA A 6 -3.57 38.24 24.21
N ASP A 7 -2.98 39.44 24.19
CA ASP A 7 -3.27 40.55 25.12
C ASP A 7 -3.85 41.78 24.39
N HIS A 8 -4.53 41.56 23.26
CA HIS A 8 -5.16 42.65 22.50
C HIS A 8 -6.51 43.07 23.15
N PRO A 9 -6.68 44.35 23.56
CA PRO A 9 -7.85 44.81 24.32
C PRO A 9 -9.19 44.67 23.58
N ASP A 10 -9.16 44.52 22.26
CA ASP A 10 -10.37 44.31 21.45
C ASP A 10 -10.96 42.88 21.56
N LEU A 11 -10.20 41.90 22.06
CA LEU A 11 -10.67 40.50 22.21
C LEU A 11 -11.24 40.20 23.61
N THR A 12 -11.04 41.11 24.57
CA THR A 12 -11.54 41.00 25.95
C THR A 12 -12.70 41.95 26.24
N ASP A 13 -13.14 42.74 25.26
CA ASP A 13 -14.28 43.64 25.41
C ASP A 13 -15.59 42.86 25.55
N GLU A 14 -16.16 42.87 26.76
CA GLU A 14 -17.46 42.28 27.06
C GLU A 14 -18.59 42.79 26.16
N ALA A 15 -18.52 44.03 25.70
CA ALA A 15 -19.52 44.58 24.80
C ALA A 15 -19.50 43.86 23.44
N TRP A 16 -18.31 43.58 22.92
CA TRP A 16 -18.11 42.83 21.68
C TRP A 16 -18.59 41.38 21.81
N ILE A 17 -18.22 40.69 22.90
CA ILE A 17 -18.65 39.30 23.15
C ILE A 17 -20.17 39.20 23.29
N ARG A 18 -20.82 40.16 23.97
CA ARG A 18 -22.28 40.21 24.10
C ARG A 18 -22.97 40.38 22.75
N GLU A 19 -22.44 41.24 21.88
CA GLU A 19 -23.02 41.49 20.56
C GLU A 19 -22.82 40.30 19.61
N ALA A 20 -21.63 39.69 19.62
CA ALA A 20 -21.33 38.47 18.86
C ALA A 20 -22.25 37.31 19.25
N THR A 21 -22.48 37.12 20.56
CA THR A 21 -23.38 36.08 21.07
C THR A 21 -24.84 36.33 20.67
N LYS A 22 -25.26 37.60 20.63
CA LYS A 22 -26.61 38.01 20.21
C LYS A 22 -26.84 37.75 18.72
N ARG A 23 -25.83 38.00 17.87
CA ARG A 23 -25.86 37.70 16.43
C ARG A 23 -25.89 36.19 16.16
N ALA A 24 -25.06 35.40 16.84
CA ALA A 24 -25.04 33.95 16.72
C ALA A 24 -26.40 33.31 17.10
N ARG A 25 -27.04 33.80 18.17
CA ARG A 25 -28.38 33.33 18.59
C ARG A 25 -29.49 33.68 17.60
N ARG A 26 -29.39 34.81 16.89
CA ARG A 26 -30.35 35.19 15.84
C ARG A 26 -30.21 34.31 14.59
N ALA A 27 -28.98 34.03 14.17
CA ALA A 27 -28.70 33.12 13.06
C ALA A 27 -29.23 31.69 13.34
N ALA A 28 -28.98 31.16 14.55
CA ALA A 28 -29.46 29.84 14.96
C ALA A 28 -31.00 29.73 15.12
N ARG A 29 -31.74 30.86 15.15
CA ARG A 29 -33.20 30.89 15.13
C ARG A 29 -33.76 30.99 13.72
N ALA A 30 -33.05 31.67 12.81
CA ALA A 30 -33.41 31.71 11.39
C ALA A 30 -33.31 30.32 10.73
N ASP A 31 -32.34 29.50 11.13
CA ASP A 31 -32.20 28.12 10.65
C ASP A 31 -33.24 27.13 11.19
N ARG A 32 -34.01 27.51 12.22
CA ARG A 32 -35.10 26.70 12.79
C ARG A 32 -36.48 27.02 12.21
N ALA A 33 -36.58 27.93 11.26
CA ALA A 33 -37.85 28.19 10.57
C ALA A 33 -38.20 27.01 9.63
N PRO A 34 -39.45 26.50 9.65
CA PRO A 34 -39.84 25.39 8.79
C PRO A 34 -39.86 25.82 7.32
N ARG A 35 -39.04 25.15 6.48
CA ARG A 35 -38.99 25.36 5.02
C ARG A 35 -40.28 24.91 4.34
N PRO A 36 -40.82 25.65 3.35
CA PRO A 36 -42.02 25.24 2.63
C PRO A 36 -41.74 24.00 1.77
N ARG A 37 -42.64 23.02 1.86
CA ARG A 37 -42.58 21.74 1.15
C ARG A 37 -42.79 21.93 -0.36
N ARG A 38 -41.74 21.77 -1.18
CA ARG A 38 -41.88 21.46 -2.61
C ARG A 38 -42.32 20.00 -2.76
N VAL A 39 -43.53 19.78 -3.26
CA VAL A 39 -44.05 18.45 -3.60
C VAL A 39 -43.36 17.95 -4.86
N ARG A 40 -42.30 17.16 -4.69
CA ARG A 40 -41.72 16.33 -5.75
C ARG A 40 -42.29 14.92 -5.57
N ARG A 41 -43.14 14.49 -6.51
CA ARG A 41 -43.78 13.17 -6.50
C ARG A 41 -42.69 12.09 -6.37
N ARG A 42 -42.75 11.32 -5.29
CA ARG A 42 -41.87 10.18 -5.02
C ARG A 42 -42.52 8.91 -5.59
N PRO A 43 -41.77 8.00 -6.23
CA PRO A 43 -42.26 6.63 -6.42
C PRO A 43 -42.50 6.00 -5.04
N SER A 44 -43.56 5.19 -4.95
CA SER A 44 -44.07 4.59 -3.73
C SER A 44 -42.99 3.84 -2.95
N ALA A 45 -42.88 4.13 -1.65
CA ALA A 45 -41.85 3.62 -0.73
C ALA A 45 -41.74 2.09 -0.68
N LEU A 46 -42.77 1.36 -1.16
CA LEU A 46 -42.76 -0.09 -1.30
C LEU A 46 -41.73 -0.59 -2.34
N VAL A 47 -41.45 0.17 -3.40
CA VAL A 47 -40.49 -0.23 -4.44
C VAL A 47 -39.04 -0.12 -3.95
N VAL A 48 -38.73 0.93 -3.18
CA VAL A 48 -37.38 1.15 -2.63
C VAL A 48 -37.08 0.16 -1.51
N VAL A 49 -38.06 -0.14 -0.64
CA VAL A 49 -37.89 -1.16 0.40
C VAL A 49 -37.74 -2.56 -0.22
N GLY A 50 -38.49 -2.89 -1.27
CA GLY A 50 -38.36 -4.18 -1.97
C GLY A 50 -36.96 -4.42 -2.55
N VAL A 51 -36.37 -3.43 -3.21
CA VAL A 51 -35.03 -3.55 -3.82
C VAL A 51 -33.93 -3.62 -2.76
N VAL A 52 -34.02 -2.83 -1.68
CA VAL A 52 -33.03 -2.87 -0.59
C VAL A 52 -33.10 -4.18 0.19
N THR A 53 -34.30 -4.72 0.42
CA THR A 53 -34.45 -6.00 1.12
C THR A 53 -34.01 -7.18 0.26
N ALA A 54 -34.26 -7.15 -1.05
CA ALA A 54 -33.75 -8.17 -1.99
C ALA A 54 -32.21 -8.11 -2.14
N MET A 55 -31.60 -6.92 -2.14
CA MET A 55 -30.13 -6.79 -2.14
C MET A 55 -29.49 -7.20 -0.82
N LEU A 56 -30.14 -6.94 0.33
CA LEU A 56 -29.66 -7.39 1.63
C LEU A 56 -29.81 -8.91 1.81
N LEU A 57 -30.87 -9.52 1.25
CA LEU A 57 -31.05 -10.97 1.26
C LEU A 57 -30.11 -11.68 0.26
N ALA A 58 -29.89 -11.13 -0.93
CA ALA A 58 -28.89 -11.67 -1.87
C ALA A 58 -27.47 -11.50 -1.32
N GLY A 59 -27.16 -10.35 -0.71
CA GLY A 59 -25.90 -10.11 0.01
C GLY A 59 -25.71 -11.06 1.19
N ALA A 60 -26.76 -11.32 1.98
CA ALA A 60 -26.68 -12.25 3.12
C ALA A 60 -26.61 -13.73 2.71
N VAL A 61 -27.09 -14.12 1.53
CA VAL A 61 -26.93 -15.49 1.00
C VAL A 61 -25.54 -15.71 0.42
N VAL A 62 -24.94 -14.70 -0.22
CA VAL A 62 -23.52 -14.75 -0.63
C VAL A 62 -22.59 -14.68 0.59
N PHE A 63 -22.94 -13.88 1.61
CA PHE A 63 -22.13 -13.71 2.82
C PHE A 63 -22.28 -14.86 3.84
N ARG A 64 -23.37 -15.66 3.80
CA ARG A 64 -23.53 -16.86 4.65
C ARG A 64 -23.00 -18.16 4.04
N ALA A 65 -22.48 -18.13 2.82
CA ALA A 65 -21.74 -19.27 2.27
C ALA A 65 -20.27 -19.32 2.74
N ASP A 66 -19.72 -18.21 3.26
CA ASP A 66 -18.33 -18.12 3.75
C ASP A 66 -18.21 -18.03 5.29
N LEU A 67 -19.33 -18.00 6.03
CA LEU A 67 -19.32 -17.87 7.50
C LEU A 67 -19.14 -19.19 8.26
N PHE A 68 -18.95 -20.28 7.54
CA PHE A 68 -18.33 -21.51 8.04
C PHE A 68 -17.24 -21.93 7.06
N GLY A 69 -16.26 -21.04 6.86
CA GLY A 69 -14.95 -21.50 6.44
C GLY A 69 -14.50 -22.51 7.48
N ASP A 70 -14.40 -23.78 7.06
CA ASP A 70 -13.69 -24.80 7.82
C ASP A 70 -12.38 -24.18 8.34
N PRO A 71 -11.92 -24.50 9.56
CA PRO A 71 -10.56 -24.14 9.95
C PRO A 71 -9.69 -24.56 8.77
N VAL A 72 -8.92 -23.62 8.20
CA VAL A 72 -7.99 -23.92 7.12
C VAL A 72 -7.14 -25.04 7.68
N ALA A 73 -7.51 -26.28 7.32
CA ALA A 73 -6.77 -27.44 7.70
C ALA A 73 -5.40 -27.13 7.14
N ALA A 74 -4.41 -27.02 8.03
CA ALA A 74 -3.02 -27.00 7.65
C ALA A 74 -2.91 -28.07 6.57
N ALA A 75 -2.76 -27.62 5.32
CA ALA A 75 -2.78 -28.56 4.23
C ALA A 75 -1.53 -29.39 4.48
N ASP A 76 -1.72 -30.64 4.90
CA ASP A 76 -0.68 -31.66 4.86
C ASP A 76 -0.18 -31.69 3.42
N ARG A 77 0.86 -30.90 3.13
CA ARG A 77 1.49 -30.80 1.82
C ARG A 77 2.99 -30.75 2.00
N ALA A 78 3.53 -31.92 2.31
CA ALA A 78 4.68 -32.35 1.53
C ALA A 78 4.15 -33.17 0.35
N PRO A 79 4.60 -32.84 -0.87
CA PRO A 79 5.41 -33.82 -1.53
C PRO A 79 6.86 -33.32 -1.55
N SER A 80 7.75 -34.18 -1.08
CA SER A 80 9.16 -34.18 -1.41
C SER A 80 9.33 -34.16 -2.92
N GLY A 81 9.38 -32.96 -3.49
CA GLY A 81 9.56 -32.71 -4.90
C GLY A 81 10.41 -31.46 -5.05
N ARG A 82 11.51 -31.59 -5.79
CA ARG A 82 12.36 -30.47 -6.21
C ARG A 82 11.47 -29.32 -6.69
N VAL A 83 11.71 -28.10 -6.21
CA VAL A 83 11.03 -26.88 -6.67
C VAL A 83 10.89 -26.90 -8.19
N ASP A 84 9.65 -26.79 -8.68
CA ASP A 84 9.40 -26.56 -10.10
C ASP A 84 9.86 -25.14 -10.43
N ARG A 85 11.05 -25.05 -11.03
CA ARG A 85 11.71 -23.77 -11.32
C ARG A 85 10.97 -22.96 -12.37
N GLU A 86 10.11 -23.58 -13.18
CA GLU A 86 9.29 -22.90 -14.17
C GLU A 86 7.98 -22.38 -13.57
N ARG A 87 7.53 -22.99 -12.48
CA ARG A 87 6.31 -22.60 -11.75
C ARG A 87 6.55 -22.45 -10.24
N PRO A 88 7.48 -21.58 -9.82
CA PRO A 88 7.93 -21.54 -8.43
C PRO A 88 6.87 -21.00 -7.46
N PHE A 89 5.82 -20.36 -7.94
CA PHE A 89 4.77 -19.83 -7.07
C PHE A 89 3.65 -20.84 -6.78
N VAL A 90 3.70 -22.05 -7.34
CA VAL A 90 2.68 -23.07 -7.08
C VAL A 90 2.68 -23.46 -5.60
N GLY A 91 1.51 -23.38 -4.97
CA GLY A 91 1.33 -23.62 -3.54
C GLY A 91 1.67 -22.42 -2.65
N SER A 92 2.04 -21.27 -3.22
CA SER A 92 2.31 -20.03 -2.46
C SER A 92 1.08 -19.12 -2.40
N LEU A 93 1.06 -18.17 -1.46
CA LEU A 93 0.06 -17.08 -1.42
C LEU A 93 0.11 -16.17 -2.68
N ALA A 94 1.22 -16.23 -3.42
CA ALA A 94 1.43 -15.46 -4.63
C ALA A 94 0.98 -16.17 -5.92
N GLU A 95 0.58 -17.45 -5.85
CA GLU A 95 0.28 -18.27 -7.04
C GLU A 95 -0.70 -17.59 -8.00
N ALA A 96 -1.81 -17.08 -7.44
CA ALA A 96 -2.91 -16.49 -8.18
C ALA A 96 -2.66 -15.04 -8.63
N ARG A 97 -1.53 -14.43 -8.23
CA ARG A 97 -1.27 -13.01 -8.49
C ARG A 97 -0.73 -12.79 -9.91
N PRO A 98 -0.97 -11.63 -10.53
CA PRO A 98 -0.40 -11.28 -11.82
C PRO A 98 1.13 -11.24 -11.83
N ASP A 99 1.70 -11.44 -13.01
CA ASP A 99 3.15 -11.38 -13.23
C ASP A 99 3.64 -9.95 -13.47
N GLY A 100 4.64 -9.53 -12.71
CA GLY A 100 5.42 -8.31 -12.87
C GLY A 100 4.55 -7.07 -13.06
N ALA A 101 4.80 -6.34 -14.16
CA ALA A 101 4.13 -5.07 -14.45
C ALA A 101 2.61 -5.20 -14.68
N ALA A 102 2.10 -6.42 -14.91
CA ALA A 102 0.66 -6.65 -15.05
C ALA A 102 -0.07 -6.54 -13.69
N GLY A 103 0.63 -6.75 -12.56
CA GLY A 103 0.07 -6.57 -11.22
C GLY A 103 0.05 -5.12 -10.73
N ILE A 104 0.69 -4.20 -11.45
CA ILE A 104 0.66 -2.77 -11.15
C ILE A 104 -0.37 -2.13 -12.08
N VAL A 105 -1.65 -2.21 -11.69
CA VAL A 105 -2.77 -1.68 -12.48
C VAL A 105 -2.92 -0.17 -12.25
N VAL A 106 -3.03 0.59 -13.33
CA VAL A 106 -3.37 2.02 -13.26
C VAL A 106 -4.88 2.16 -13.04
N PRO A 107 -5.35 2.81 -11.95
CA PRO A 107 -6.77 3.04 -11.74
C PRO A 107 -7.36 3.98 -12.78
N VAL A 108 -8.67 3.88 -12.99
CA VAL A 108 -9.41 4.88 -13.78
C VAL A 108 -9.29 6.23 -13.08
N ALA A 109 -8.73 7.22 -13.77
CA ALA A 109 -8.50 8.54 -13.22
C ALA A 109 -9.80 9.36 -13.16
N ALA A 110 -9.95 10.12 -12.07
CA ALA A 110 -11.00 11.10 -11.88
C ALA A 110 -10.37 12.40 -11.35
N PRO A 111 -11.03 13.56 -11.49
CA PRO A 111 -10.50 14.81 -10.94
C PRO A 111 -10.34 14.74 -9.42
N VAL A 112 -9.25 15.29 -8.90
CA VAL A 112 -8.91 15.29 -7.47
C VAL A 112 -8.55 16.72 -7.05
N GLY A 113 -9.44 17.36 -6.28
CA GLY A 113 -9.25 18.75 -5.88
C GLY A 113 -9.19 19.68 -7.10
N ALA A 114 -8.06 20.39 -7.25
CA ALA A 114 -7.81 21.26 -8.39
C ALA A 114 -7.24 20.53 -9.63
N TYR A 115 -6.90 19.25 -9.50
CA TYR A 115 -6.27 18.47 -10.56
C TYR A 115 -7.29 17.80 -11.47
N SER A 116 -7.07 17.87 -12.78
CA SER A 116 -7.92 17.22 -13.79
C SER A 116 -7.76 15.70 -13.78
N ALA A 117 -8.67 14.99 -14.45
CA ALA A 117 -8.56 13.54 -14.60
C ALA A 117 -7.29 13.16 -15.40
N GLU A 118 -6.89 13.98 -16.37
CA GLU A 118 -5.68 13.79 -17.17
C GLU A 118 -4.41 13.95 -16.33
N GLU A 119 -4.37 14.96 -15.44
CA GLU A 119 -3.24 15.15 -14.51
C GLU A 119 -3.12 13.99 -13.53
N VAL A 120 -4.25 13.48 -13.02
CA VAL A 120 -4.29 12.30 -12.15
C VAL A 120 -3.85 11.03 -12.90
N ALA A 121 -4.28 10.85 -14.15
CA ALA A 121 -3.84 9.72 -14.98
C ALA A 121 -2.33 9.75 -15.25
N ALA A 122 -1.77 10.93 -15.51
CA ALA A 122 -0.33 11.11 -15.68
C ALA A 122 0.43 10.79 -14.39
N ALA A 123 -0.08 11.23 -13.24
CA ALA A 123 0.50 10.90 -11.94
C ALA A 123 0.50 9.38 -11.67
N TYR A 124 -0.61 8.69 -11.89
CA TYR A 124 -0.65 7.24 -11.73
C TYR A 124 0.32 6.52 -12.67
N SER A 125 0.41 6.97 -13.93
CA SER A 125 1.33 6.38 -14.90
C SER A 125 2.79 6.55 -14.45
N ALA A 126 3.17 7.74 -14.00
CA ALA A 126 4.51 8.00 -13.48
C ALA A 126 4.84 7.13 -12.26
N VAL A 127 3.89 6.96 -11.33
CA VAL A 127 4.08 6.10 -10.14
C VAL A 127 4.21 4.64 -10.53
N ARG A 128 3.38 4.16 -11.46
CA ARG A 128 3.50 2.80 -12.01
C ARG A 128 4.88 2.56 -12.61
N ASP A 129 5.36 3.46 -13.44
CA ASP A 129 6.66 3.31 -14.09
C ASP A 129 7.81 3.31 -13.08
N LEU A 130 7.70 4.15 -12.03
CA LEU A 130 8.67 4.18 -10.93
C LEU A 130 8.69 2.86 -10.13
N LEU A 131 7.51 2.29 -9.82
CA LEU A 131 7.40 1.01 -9.14
C LEU A 131 7.99 -0.12 -10.00
N ILE A 132 7.71 -0.15 -11.31
CA ILE A 132 8.29 -1.13 -12.23
C ILE A 132 9.82 -1.01 -12.22
N ALA A 133 10.35 0.19 -12.39
CA ALA A 133 11.78 0.44 -12.47
C ALA A 133 12.54 0.07 -11.19
N GLY A 134 11.91 0.18 -10.02
CA GLY A 134 12.54 -0.14 -8.74
C GLY A 134 12.31 -1.57 -8.23
N ARG A 135 11.20 -2.21 -8.63
CA ARG A 135 10.73 -3.46 -7.99
C ARG A 135 10.52 -4.63 -8.96
N VAL A 136 10.46 -4.38 -10.27
CA VAL A 136 10.09 -5.41 -11.26
C VAL A 136 11.11 -5.54 -12.39
N ASP A 137 11.72 -4.44 -12.84
CA ASP A 137 12.63 -4.42 -13.98
C ASP A 137 13.83 -5.36 -13.74
N GLY A 138 14.06 -6.28 -14.67
CA GLY A 138 15.16 -7.24 -14.60
C GLY A 138 16.55 -6.59 -14.55
N ARG A 139 16.72 -5.37 -15.09
CA ARG A 139 17.97 -4.60 -14.99
C ARG A 139 18.21 -4.13 -13.56
N ALA A 140 17.16 -3.74 -12.85
CA ALA A 140 17.23 -3.37 -11.44
C ALA A 140 17.47 -4.63 -10.58
N LEU A 141 16.64 -5.66 -10.76
CA LEU A 141 16.67 -6.86 -9.93
C LEU A 141 17.94 -7.70 -10.11
N ASN A 142 18.38 -7.92 -11.35
CA ASN A 142 19.49 -8.83 -11.63
C ASN A 142 20.84 -8.11 -11.78
N GLU A 143 20.85 -6.83 -12.14
CA GLU A 143 22.07 -6.08 -12.43
C GLU A 143 22.29 -4.90 -11.48
N GLY A 144 21.34 -4.59 -10.59
CA GLY A 144 21.44 -3.45 -9.68
C GLY A 144 21.43 -2.09 -10.39
N ARG A 145 20.91 -2.02 -11.62
CA ARG A 145 20.85 -0.79 -12.43
C ARG A 145 19.55 -0.04 -12.18
N PHE A 146 19.62 1.01 -11.38
CA PHE A 146 18.46 1.82 -10.95
C PHE A 146 18.29 3.14 -11.72
N ASP A 147 18.91 3.30 -12.88
CA ASP A 147 18.88 4.57 -13.64
C ASP A 147 17.45 5.02 -13.98
N ALA A 148 16.59 4.07 -14.38
CA ALA A 148 15.18 4.35 -14.70
C ALA A 148 14.39 4.79 -13.46
N LEU A 149 14.62 4.15 -12.31
CA LEU A 149 14.03 4.57 -11.03
C LEU A 149 14.47 6.00 -10.70
N LEU A 150 15.78 6.26 -10.75
CA LEU A 150 16.36 7.55 -10.41
C LEU A 150 15.87 8.67 -11.35
N ALA A 151 15.63 8.36 -12.63
CA ALA A 151 15.13 9.32 -13.62
C ALA A 151 13.71 9.82 -13.31
N GLY A 152 12.84 8.96 -12.76
CA GLY A 152 11.46 9.32 -12.39
C GLY A 152 11.31 10.18 -11.14
N LEU A 153 12.40 10.36 -10.38
CA LEU A 153 12.42 11.16 -9.15
C LEU A 153 12.78 12.62 -9.42
N THR A 154 12.30 13.50 -8.54
CA THR A 154 12.78 14.90 -8.50
C THR A 154 14.29 14.96 -8.31
N PRO A 155 14.99 16.03 -8.74
CA PRO A 155 16.43 16.15 -8.58
C PRO A 155 16.91 15.96 -7.13
N GLU A 156 16.18 16.51 -6.17
CA GLU A 156 16.46 16.36 -4.73
C GLU A 156 16.30 14.90 -4.27
N SER A 157 15.16 14.27 -4.57
CA SER A 157 14.91 12.87 -4.23
C SER A 157 15.91 11.92 -4.87
N ARG A 158 16.33 12.22 -6.11
CA ARG A 158 17.27 11.39 -6.85
C ARG A 158 18.60 11.23 -6.12
N GLU A 159 19.15 12.31 -5.57
CA GLU A 159 20.40 12.23 -4.81
C GLU A 159 20.23 11.45 -3.51
N HIS A 160 19.14 11.72 -2.77
CA HIS A 160 18.84 11.03 -1.53
C HIS A 160 18.65 9.53 -1.74
N VAL A 161 17.83 9.15 -2.71
CA VAL A 161 17.55 7.74 -3.06
C VAL A 161 18.80 7.04 -3.55
N ARG A 162 19.62 7.68 -4.39
CA ARG A 162 20.90 7.09 -4.84
C ARG A 162 21.81 6.71 -3.66
N LYS A 163 21.91 7.58 -2.65
CA LYS A 163 22.68 7.28 -1.44
C LYS A 163 22.02 6.16 -0.62
N GLY A 164 20.70 6.20 -0.48
CA GLY A 164 19.91 5.17 0.23
C GLY A 164 20.06 3.77 -0.37
N LEU A 165 20.10 3.65 -1.70
CA LEU A 165 20.29 2.38 -2.42
C LEU A 165 21.62 1.69 -2.13
N ALA A 166 22.64 2.43 -1.67
CA ALA A 166 23.92 1.86 -1.27
C ALA A 166 23.95 1.39 0.20
N GLY A 167 22.93 1.70 0.99
CA GLY A 167 22.91 1.51 2.44
C GLY A 167 21.81 0.59 2.95
N ARG A 168 21.64 0.60 4.28
CA ARG A 168 20.67 -0.26 4.99
C ARG A 168 19.20 0.02 4.66
N SER A 169 18.90 1.19 4.10
CA SER A 169 17.55 1.60 3.72
C SER A 169 17.22 1.28 2.26
N ALA A 170 18.07 0.57 1.52
CA ALA A 170 17.88 0.35 0.10
C ALA A 170 16.52 -0.28 -0.25
N LEU A 171 16.05 -1.26 0.53
CA LEU A 171 14.73 -1.90 0.34
C LEU A 171 13.54 -0.95 0.50
N ALA A 172 13.68 0.18 1.21
CA ALA A 172 12.64 1.20 1.27
C ALA A 172 12.42 1.86 -0.09
N TRP A 173 13.48 1.94 -0.91
CA TRP A 173 13.47 2.61 -2.20
C TRP A 173 13.24 1.64 -3.37
N ALA A 174 13.94 0.52 -3.38
CA ALA A 174 13.94 -0.43 -4.48
C ALA A 174 14.26 -1.84 -3.99
N THR A 175 13.92 -2.85 -4.78
CA THR A 175 14.31 -4.22 -4.46
C THR A 175 15.78 -4.41 -4.85
N VAL A 176 16.63 -4.68 -3.86
CA VAL A 176 18.05 -4.88 -4.06
C VAL A 176 18.43 -6.27 -3.60
N ILE A 177 18.84 -7.14 -4.52
CA ILE A 177 19.20 -8.53 -4.19
C ILE A 177 20.56 -8.58 -3.47
N GLU A 178 20.68 -9.48 -2.49
CA GLU A 178 21.93 -9.77 -1.78
C GLU A 178 22.99 -10.32 -2.76
N PRO A 179 24.25 -9.85 -2.70
CA PRO A 179 25.31 -10.39 -3.54
C PRO A 179 25.47 -11.91 -3.40
N GLY A 180 25.59 -12.62 -4.52
CA GLY A 180 25.72 -14.09 -4.56
C GLY A 180 24.40 -14.85 -4.53
N VAL A 181 23.28 -14.17 -4.24
CA VAL A 181 21.93 -14.71 -4.35
C VAL A 181 21.37 -14.42 -5.75
N ARG A 182 20.57 -15.34 -6.30
CA ARG A 182 19.94 -15.19 -7.62
C ARG A 182 18.45 -15.47 -7.56
N LEU A 183 17.68 -14.70 -8.32
CA LEU A 183 16.29 -15.00 -8.59
C LEU A 183 16.18 -16.11 -9.65
N LEU A 184 15.09 -16.88 -9.60
CA LEU A 184 14.67 -17.68 -10.74
C LEU A 184 14.29 -16.76 -11.91
N PRO A 185 14.45 -17.20 -13.17
CA PRO A 185 14.19 -16.37 -14.35
C PRO A 185 12.69 -16.28 -14.66
N VAL A 186 11.86 -15.99 -13.66
CA VAL A 186 10.43 -15.74 -13.76
C VAL A 186 10.12 -14.33 -13.27
N PRO A 187 9.05 -13.68 -13.77
CA PRO A 187 8.63 -12.40 -13.22
C PRO A 187 8.25 -12.53 -11.74
N PRO A 188 8.47 -11.49 -10.92
CA PRO A 188 7.89 -11.46 -9.58
C PRO A 188 6.37 -11.41 -9.67
N LYS A 189 5.68 -11.94 -8.66
CA LYS A 189 4.23 -11.82 -8.52
C LYS A 189 3.89 -10.50 -7.83
N VAL A 190 2.90 -9.78 -8.35
CA VAL A 190 2.56 -8.44 -7.86
C VAL A 190 1.06 -8.27 -7.70
N ASP A 191 0.65 -7.64 -6.61
CA ASP A 191 -0.73 -7.22 -6.39
C ASP A 191 -0.75 -6.00 -5.46
N GLY A 192 -1.80 -5.20 -5.57
CA GLY A 192 -1.96 -3.98 -4.80
C GLY A 192 -2.69 -2.88 -5.53
N ALA A 193 -2.64 -1.68 -4.96
CA ALA A 193 -3.39 -0.54 -5.45
C ALA A 193 -2.65 0.78 -5.27
N MET A 194 -3.09 1.78 -6.02
CA MET A 194 -2.69 3.17 -5.82
C MET A 194 -3.93 4.08 -5.84
N VAL A 195 -3.85 5.19 -5.11
CA VAL A 195 -4.95 6.17 -5.01
C VAL A 195 -4.39 7.59 -4.97
N ALA A 196 -4.97 8.46 -5.79
CA ALA A 196 -4.64 9.88 -5.83
C ALA A 196 -5.52 10.67 -4.86
N LYS A 197 -4.92 11.63 -4.17
CA LYS A 197 -5.61 12.54 -3.25
C LYS A 197 -4.93 13.91 -3.21
N VAL A 198 -5.61 14.88 -2.61
CA VAL A 198 -5.01 16.17 -2.26
C VAL A 198 -4.27 15.98 -0.93
N GLY A 199 -2.95 16.19 -0.95
CA GLY A 199 -2.11 16.24 0.24
C GLY A 199 -1.93 17.65 0.77
N ASP A 200 -0.96 17.81 1.66
CA ASP A 200 -0.65 19.09 2.29
C ASP A 200 -0.29 20.16 1.26
N GLY A 201 -0.70 21.40 1.54
CA GLY A 201 -0.48 22.52 0.62
C GLY A 201 -1.24 22.41 -0.71
N GLY A 202 -2.24 21.54 -0.81
CA GLY A 202 -3.05 21.36 -2.01
C GLY A 202 -2.35 20.57 -3.12
N ARG A 203 -1.26 19.86 -2.80
CA ARG A 203 -0.47 19.09 -3.78
C ARG A 203 -1.14 17.77 -4.14
N LEU A 204 -0.99 17.35 -5.40
CA LEU A 204 -1.38 16.00 -5.82
C LEU A 204 -0.43 14.99 -5.18
N VAL A 205 -1.01 14.00 -4.53
CA VAL A 205 -0.32 12.90 -3.88
C VAL A 205 -0.88 11.58 -4.37
N VAL A 206 -0.02 10.59 -4.59
CA VAL A 206 -0.41 9.22 -4.87
C VAL A 206 0.07 8.33 -3.73
N ASP A 207 -0.87 7.74 -3.01
CA ASP A 207 -0.60 6.69 -2.03
C ASP A 207 -0.61 5.34 -2.75
N THR A 208 0.33 4.48 -2.42
CA THR A 208 0.47 3.12 -2.98
C THR A 208 0.50 2.11 -1.86
N ASP A 209 -0.02 0.91 -2.11
CA ASP A 209 0.09 -0.26 -1.24
C ASP A 209 0.25 -1.49 -2.15
N TYR A 210 1.47 -2.01 -2.26
CA TYR A 210 1.80 -3.12 -3.15
C TYR A 210 2.61 -4.18 -2.46
N THR A 211 2.31 -5.42 -2.83
CA THR A 211 3.03 -6.62 -2.42
C THR A 211 3.71 -7.26 -3.62
N PHE A 212 4.97 -7.61 -3.43
CA PHE A 212 5.83 -8.24 -4.43
C PHE A 212 6.37 -9.55 -3.88
N ALA A 213 6.20 -10.66 -4.61
CA ALA A 213 6.81 -11.94 -4.28
C ALA A 213 7.88 -12.32 -5.30
N TYR A 214 9.03 -12.75 -4.78
CA TYR A 214 10.23 -13.06 -5.56
C TYR A 214 10.64 -14.50 -5.30
N ALA A 215 10.84 -15.27 -6.37
CA ALA A 215 11.30 -16.64 -6.29
C ALA A 215 12.82 -16.71 -6.49
N PHE A 216 13.52 -17.38 -5.57
CA PHE A 216 14.96 -17.52 -5.52
C PHE A 216 15.42 -18.88 -6.07
N ASP A 217 16.60 -18.86 -6.68
CA ASP A 217 17.32 -20.06 -7.06
C ASP A 217 18.03 -20.66 -5.83
N VAL A 218 17.28 -21.38 -5.00
CA VAL A 218 17.81 -22.05 -3.80
C VAL A 218 17.94 -23.55 -4.04
N PRO A 219 19.17 -24.08 -4.17
CA PRO A 219 19.38 -25.51 -4.32
C PRO A 219 18.89 -26.27 -3.08
N GLY A 220 18.05 -27.30 -3.29
CA GLY A 220 17.61 -28.18 -2.21
C GLY A 220 16.49 -27.64 -1.32
N ALA A 221 15.90 -26.47 -1.65
CA ALA A 221 14.71 -25.98 -0.96
C ALA A 221 13.57 -27.01 -1.03
N LEU A 222 12.87 -27.18 0.10
CA LEU A 222 11.85 -28.19 0.31
C LEU A 222 10.45 -27.58 0.46
N THR A 223 10.37 -26.33 0.92
CA THR A 223 9.12 -25.58 1.15
C THR A 223 9.11 -24.26 0.42
N VAL A 224 7.93 -23.73 0.11
CA VAL A 224 7.74 -22.44 -0.60
C VAL A 224 8.47 -21.29 0.09
N ASP A 225 8.38 -21.21 1.42
CA ASP A 225 8.94 -20.09 2.19
C ASP A 225 10.48 -20.08 2.19
N GLU A 226 11.12 -21.21 1.89
CA GLU A 226 12.59 -21.28 1.76
C GLU A 226 13.10 -20.61 0.47
N TYR A 227 12.25 -20.41 -0.53
CA TYR A 227 12.66 -19.83 -1.82
C TYR A 227 11.75 -18.72 -2.35
N VAL A 228 10.62 -18.42 -1.71
CA VAL A 228 9.76 -17.29 -2.08
C VAL A 228 9.74 -16.27 -0.93
N ALA A 229 10.34 -15.10 -1.16
CA ALA A 229 10.25 -13.97 -0.24
C ALA A 229 9.20 -12.97 -0.72
N MET A 230 8.50 -12.34 0.22
CA MET A 230 7.47 -11.35 -0.08
C MET A 230 7.75 -10.02 0.62
N LEU A 231 7.46 -8.94 -0.09
CA LEU A 231 7.69 -7.56 0.34
C LEU A 231 6.41 -6.75 0.14
N ARG A 232 5.79 -6.24 1.21
CA ARG A 232 4.67 -5.30 1.12
C ARG A 232 5.13 -3.91 1.52
N TYR A 233 4.82 -2.92 0.69
CA TYR A 233 5.19 -1.53 0.90
C TYR A 233 4.02 -0.58 0.70
N GLN A 234 3.90 0.36 1.63
CA GLN A 234 3.08 1.55 1.50
C GLN A 234 3.97 2.76 1.26
N VAL A 235 3.83 3.39 0.09
CA VAL A 235 4.65 4.55 -0.29
C VAL A 235 3.76 5.69 -0.72
N ARG A 236 4.04 6.88 -0.19
CA ARG A 236 3.39 8.13 -0.58
C ARG A 236 4.31 8.93 -1.50
N PHE A 237 3.81 9.28 -2.67
CA PHE A 237 4.51 10.15 -3.62
C PHE A 237 3.80 11.49 -3.74
N THR A 238 4.51 12.58 -3.48
CA THR A 238 4.08 13.91 -3.91
C THR A 238 4.46 14.10 -5.37
N VAL A 239 3.49 14.52 -6.18
CA VAL A 239 3.68 14.75 -7.61
C VAL A 239 4.16 16.19 -7.82
N THR A 240 5.24 16.35 -8.58
CA THR A 240 5.76 17.65 -8.99
C THR A 240 5.90 17.74 -10.50
N ASP A 241 6.18 18.94 -10.98
CA ASP A 241 6.53 19.23 -12.38
C ASP A 241 7.88 18.62 -12.79
N THR A 242 8.74 18.32 -11.82
CA THR A 242 10.11 17.82 -12.01
C THR A 242 10.28 16.34 -11.67
N GLY A 243 9.22 15.65 -11.25
CA GLY A 243 9.21 14.22 -10.97
C GLY A 243 8.40 13.83 -9.73
N LEU A 244 8.65 12.62 -9.24
CA LEU A 244 8.03 12.12 -8.01
C LEU A 244 8.94 12.35 -6.81
N HIS A 245 8.36 12.85 -5.73
CA HIS A 245 9.02 13.00 -4.44
C HIS A 245 8.40 12.04 -3.42
N PRO A 246 9.08 10.94 -3.04
CA PRO A 246 8.59 10.06 -1.99
C PRO A 246 8.63 10.79 -0.64
N THR A 247 7.51 10.82 0.08
CA THR A 247 7.37 11.53 1.36
C THR A 247 7.24 10.60 2.56
N SER A 248 6.75 9.37 2.34
CA SER A 248 6.77 8.31 3.34
C SER A 248 6.94 6.96 2.64
N ALA A 249 7.63 6.04 3.30
CA ALA A 249 7.78 4.67 2.86
C ALA A 249 7.81 3.76 4.09
N GLU A 250 6.82 2.88 4.20
CA GLU A 250 6.72 1.88 5.24
C GLU A 250 6.51 0.52 4.57
N GLY A 251 6.92 -0.55 5.24
CA GLY A 251 6.76 -1.87 4.67
C GLY A 251 7.31 -2.93 5.59
N TYR A 252 7.00 -4.17 5.25
CA TYR A 252 7.52 -5.34 5.94
C TYR A 252 7.87 -6.44 4.94
N ALA A 253 8.60 -7.42 5.45
CA ALA A 253 8.99 -8.60 4.70
C ALA A 253 8.51 -9.88 5.37
N LEU A 254 8.18 -10.85 4.52
CA LEU A 254 7.83 -12.21 4.90
C LEU A 254 8.79 -13.18 4.22
N ALA A 255 9.17 -14.24 4.95
CA ALA A 255 9.98 -15.34 4.43
C ALA A 255 11.29 -14.88 3.74
N MET A 256 12.05 -14.02 4.43
CA MET A 256 13.35 -13.52 3.94
C MET A 256 14.42 -13.52 5.02
N SER A 257 15.69 -13.51 4.64
CA SER A 257 16.79 -13.46 5.62
C SER A 257 16.86 -12.12 6.36
N CYS A 258 16.90 -12.19 7.69
CA CYS A 258 16.99 -11.01 8.54
C CYS A 258 18.38 -10.36 8.48
N ALA A 259 19.43 -11.16 8.31
CA ALA A 259 20.79 -10.66 8.11
C ALA A 259 20.92 -9.85 6.80
N ALA A 260 20.29 -10.31 5.72
CA ALA A 260 20.24 -9.56 4.45
C ALA A 260 19.37 -8.30 4.60
N MET A 261 18.19 -8.42 5.20
CA MET A 261 17.28 -7.29 5.44
C MET A 261 17.98 -6.17 6.21
N SER A 262 18.76 -6.51 7.25
CA SER A 262 19.49 -5.54 8.07
C SER A 262 20.51 -4.70 7.27
N ARG A 263 20.95 -5.21 6.12
CA ARG A 263 21.86 -4.57 5.16
C ARG A 263 21.14 -3.91 3.99
N GLY A 264 19.81 -3.86 4.01
CA GLY A 264 18.99 -3.32 2.94
C GLY A 264 18.97 -4.22 1.71
N ARG A 265 19.04 -5.55 1.89
CA ARG A 265 19.11 -6.52 0.80
C ARG A 265 18.05 -7.59 0.93
N LEU A 266 17.55 -8.05 -0.22
CA LEU A 266 16.62 -9.16 -0.31
C LEU A 266 17.36 -10.47 -0.57
N ALA A 267 17.10 -11.46 0.26
CA ALA A 267 17.60 -12.82 0.15
C ALA A 267 16.53 -13.80 0.69
N PRO A 268 16.51 -15.06 0.22
CA PRO A 268 15.63 -16.09 0.78
C PRO A 268 16.00 -16.34 2.24
N LEU A 269 15.13 -17.05 2.97
CA LEU A 269 15.46 -17.54 4.32
C LEU A 269 16.75 -18.38 4.28
N THR A 270 17.57 -18.22 5.31
CA THR A 270 18.67 -19.14 5.60
C THR A 270 18.26 -20.13 6.70
N PRO A 271 18.93 -21.30 6.82
CA PRO A 271 18.65 -22.24 7.89
C PRO A 271 18.68 -21.62 9.31
N ASP A 272 19.54 -20.62 9.53
CA ASP A 272 19.64 -19.90 10.79
C ASP A 272 18.39 -19.02 11.05
N ASP A 273 17.80 -18.45 9.99
CA ASP A 273 16.56 -17.65 10.08
C ASP A 273 15.34 -18.52 10.42
N VAL A 274 15.28 -19.76 9.93
CA VAL A 274 14.16 -20.70 10.18
C VAL A 274 14.00 -21.04 11.67
N THR A 275 15.07 -20.93 12.46
CA THR A 275 15.02 -21.13 13.91
C THR A 275 14.49 -19.92 14.71
N LEU A 276 14.42 -18.75 14.06
CA LEU A 276 14.02 -17.47 14.69
C LEU A 276 12.57 -17.09 14.36
N VAL A 277 11.98 -17.68 13.33
CA VAL A 277 10.59 -17.46 12.93
C VAL A 277 9.70 -18.49 13.64
N ASP A 278 8.83 -18.04 14.54
CA ASP A 278 7.73 -18.89 15.02
C ASP A 278 6.83 -19.24 13.83
N PRO A 279 6.74 -20.53 13.43
CA PRO A 279 5.92 -20.94 12.29
C PRO A 279 4.46 -20.51 12.44
N ALA A 280 3.94 -20.45 13.67
CA ALA A 280 2.58 -20.01 13.95
C ALA A 280 2.37 -18.50 13.70
N SER A 281 3.43 -17.71 13.75
CA SER A 281 3.43 -16.26 13.49
C SER A 281 3.49 -15.93 11.99
N ALA A 282 4.28 -16.67 11.21
CA ALA A 282 4.34 -16.53 9.75
C ALA A 282 3.03 -16.95 9.05
N THR A 283 2.29 -17.89 9.64
CA THR A 283 1.04 -18.43 9.07
C THR A 283 -0.17 -17.49 9.20
N ARG A 284 -0.09 -16.41 10.00
CA ARG A 284 -1.26 -15.55 10.30
C ARG A 284 -1.39 -14.30 9.41
N ILE A 285 -0.36 -13.93 8.67
CA ILE A 285 -0.34 -12.66 7.93
C ILE A 285 -0.35 -12.95 6.43
N ASP A 286 -1.48 -12.66 5.75
CA ASP A 286 -1.53 -12.66 4.29
C ASP A 286 -0.96 -11.32 3.78
N PRO A 287 0.22 -11.30 3.13
CA PRO A 287 0.79 -10.07 2.61
C PRO A 287 0.02 -9.49 1.44
N PHE A 288 -0.94 -10.21 0.85
CA PHE A 288 -1.81 -9.71 -0.21
C PHE A 288 -3.17 -9.21 0.30
N ASP A 289 -3.45 -9.30 1.61
CA ASP A 289 -4.61 -8.65 2.19
C ASP A 289 -4.31 -7.17 2.49
N HIS A 290 -4.53 -6.33 1.49
CA HIS A 290 -4.32 -4.88 1.57
C HIS A 290 -5.34 -4.15 2.46
N THR A 291 -6.34 -4.85 3.01
CA THR A 291 -7.31 -4.26 3.96
C THR A 291 -6.76 -4.25 5.39
N GLN A 292 -5.79 -5.13 5.69
CA GLN A 292 -5.10 -5.15 6.97
C GLN A 292 -3.99 -4.09 7.00
N PRO A 293 -3.78 -3.42 8.16
CA PRO A 293 -2.66 -2.52 8.33
C PRO A 293 -1.33 -3.27 8.17
N LEU A 294 -0.25 -2.53 7.89
CA LEU A 294 1.08 -3.11 7.98
C LEU A 294 1.29 -3.63 9.41
N PRO A 295 1.81 -4.86 9.58
CA PRO A 295 2.11 -5.41 10.89
C PRO A 295 3.10 -4.50 11.63
N ASP A 296 2.88 -4.35 12.93
CA ASP A 296 3.84 -3.73 13.86
C ASP A 296 5.05 -4.64 14.16
N THR A 297 4.95 -5.91 13.76
CA THR A 297 5.95 -6.96 13.95
C THR A 297 6.19 -7.68 12.62
N GLY A 298 7.40 -7.51 12.07
CA GLY A 298 7.88 -8.30 10.93
C GLY A 298 8.47 -9.64 11.38
N SER A 299 8.72 -10.54 10.44
CA SER A 299 9.39 -11.83 10.70
C SER A 299 10.82 -11.69 11.26
N CYS A 300 11.41 -10.50 11.17
CA CYS A 300 12.75 -10.20 11.66
C CYS A 300 12.72 -9.33 12.93
N ARG A 301 13.22 -9.88 14.03
CA ARG A 301 13.53 -9.13 15.26
C ARG A 301 14.85 -8.39 15.06
N VAL A 302 14.85 -7.07 15.24
CA VAL A 302 16.07 -6.29 15.37
C VAL A 302 16.29 -6.09 16.87
N GLU A 303 17.38 -6.65 17.40
CA GLU A 303 17.89 -6.28 18.74
C GLU A 303 18.67 -4.95 18.67
#